data_AF-A0A9E0LG07-F1
#
_entry.id   AF-A0A9E0LG07-F1
#
_cell.length_a   1.000
_cell.length_b   1.000
_cell.length_c   1.000
_cell.angle_alpha   90.00
_cell.angle_beta   90.00
_cell.angle_gamma   90.00
#
_symmetry.space_group_name_H-M   'P 1'
#
loop_
_entity.id
_entity.type
_entity.pdbx_description
1 polymer ?
#
loop_
_entity_poly.entity_id
_entity_poly.type
_entity_poly.pdbx_seq_one_letter_code
_entity_poly.pdbx_strand_id
1 'polypeptide(L)'
;MIQLPLLGTALILGLRHGIDLDHIAALVDICGASAGEPRLRKKGLLLSLAYALGHALVITILGLAAISFAALLPAWIDTVMERVVGLTLVVLGLYLLNTVFGAIKNADTFKFKSRWTAFYSWLREAFAKLTKQSVSAEEPVLTAQGTFAIGMLHGIGAETATQVLLISAVGGVASQTTAIAMLVAFVLGLVASNTFIAIISLGGFGTAANWRPLYLLGGGLAGAFSLFVGGTFLLGAVD
;
A
#
# COMPACT_ATOMS: atom_id res chain seq x y z
N MET A 1 -2.93 15.60 28.27
CA MET A 1 -4.05 14.63 28.29
C MET A 1 -4.24 14.09 26.87
N ILE A 2 -4.50 12.80 26.68
CA ILE A 2 -4.76 12.23 25.35
C ILE A 2 -6.18 12.63 24.92
N GLN A 3 -6.31 13.24 23.75
CA GLN A 3 -7.60 13.62 23.19
C GLN A 3 -8.21 12.43 22.43
N LEU A 4 -9.32 11.87 22.94
CA LEU A 4 -10.03 10.77 22.27
C LEU A 4 -10.40 11.06 20.81
N PRO A 5 -10.81 12.29 20.42
CA PRO A 5 -11.10 12.59 19.02
C PRO A 5 -9.90 12.35 18.10
N LEU A 6 -8.68 12.70 18.52
CA LEU A 6 -7.47 12.49 17.72
C LEU A 6 -7.18 11.00 17.50
N LEU A 7 -7.40 10.17 18.52
CA LEU A 7 -7.26 8.72 18.38
C LEU A 7 -8.32 8.14 17.44
N GLY A 8 -9.56 8.62 17.53
CA GLY A 8 -10.64 8.24 16.62
C GLY A 8 -10.30 8.60 15.17
N THR A 9 -9.81 9.80 14.93
CA THR A 9 -9.35 10.23 13.59
C THR A 9 -8.21 9.36 13.09
N ALA A 10 -7.18 9.11 13.90
CA ALA A 10 -6.06 8.27 13.49
C ALA A 10 -6.49 6.82 13.19
N LEU A 11 -7.41 6.25 13.97
CA LEU A 11 -8.01 4.94 13.72
C LEU A 11 -8.77 4.92 12.38
N ILE A 12 -9.59 5.93 12.11
CA ILE A 12 -10.34 6.05 10.84
C ILE A 12 -9.39 6.19 9.66
N LEU A 13 -8.33 6.99 9.79
CA LEU A 13 -7.29 7.11 8.77
C LEU A 13 -6.63 5.77 8.50
N GLY A 14 -6.32 4.99 9.54
CA GLY A 14 -5.78 3.64 9.41
C GLY A 14 -6.75 2.68 8.71
N LEU A 15 -8.04 2.73 9.05
CA LEU A 15 -9.08 1.96 8.39
C LEU A 15 -9.22 2.33 6.92
N ARG A 16 -9.21 3.62 6.59
CA ARG A 16 -9.25 4.11 5.19
C ARG A 16 -8.03 3.62 4.43
N HIS A 17 -6.84 3.77 5.02
CA HIS A 17 -5.58 3.37 4.39
C HIS A 17 -5.58 1.87 4.02
N GLY A 18 -5.99 0.99 4.95
CA GLY A 18 -6.07 -0.44 4.65
C GLY A 18 -7.17 -0.83 3.65
N ILE A 19 -8.10 0.07 3.29
CA ILE A 19 -9.13 -0.14 2.25
C ILE A 19 -8.67 0.40 0.88
N ASP A 20 -7.50 1.02 0.78
CA ASP A 20 -7.02 1.54 -0.49
C ASP A 20 -6.87 0.43 -1.54
N LEU A 21 -7.05 0.80 -2.81
CA LEU A 21 -7.12 -0.14 -3.94
C LEU A 21 -5.90 -1.07 -4.01
N ASP A 22 -4.74 -0.60 -3.57
CA ASP A 22 -3.49 -1.36 -3.57
C ASP A 22 -3.48 -2.45 -2.49
N HIS A 23 -4.10 -2.20 -1.33
CA HIS A 23 -4.31 -3.20 -0.29
C HIS A 23 -5.34 -4.24 -0.72
N ILE A 24 -6.47 -3.81 -1.31
CA ILE A 24 -7.48 -4.72 -1.84
C ILE A 24 -6.85 -5.62 -2.91
N ALA A 25 -6.12 -5.06 -3.87
CA ALA A 25 -5.48 -5.83 -4.93
C ALA A 25 -4.47 -6.85 -4.38
N ALA A 26 -3.64 -6.46 -3.40
CA ALA A 26 -2.68 -7.36 -2.78
C ALA A 26 -3.37 -8.50 -1.99
N LEU A 27 -4.40 -8.17 -1.22
CA LEU A 27 -5.12 -9.16 -0.41
C LEU A 27 -5.96 -10.10 -1.25
N VAL A 28 -6.57 -9.63 -2.35
CA VAL A 28 -7.28 -10.47 -3.31
C VAL A 28 -6.30 -11.43 -4.01
N ASP A 29 -5.10 -10.97 -4.37
CA ASP A 29 -4.04 -11.80 -4.95
C ASP A 29 -3.57 -12.89 -3.97
N ILE A 30 -3.24 -12.49 -2.74
CA ILE A 30 -2.82 -13.41 -1.66
C ILE A 30 -3.93 -14.44 -1.33
N CYS A 31 -5.18 -13.99 -1.25
CA CYS A 31 -6.31 -14.85 -0.92
C CYS A 31 -6.75 -15.72 -2.10
N GLY A 32 -6.47 -15.31 -3.34
CA GLY A 32 -7.04 -15.89 -4.56
C GLY A 32 -6.83 -17.40 -4.67
N ALA A 33 -5.62 -17.88 -4.35
CA ALA A 33 -5.29 -19.31 -4.37
C ALA A 33 -5.91 -20.12 -3.21
N SER A 34 -6.45 -19.46 -2.18
CA SER A 34 -7.06 -20.08 -1.00
C SER A 34 -8.58 -19.82 -0.90
N ALA A 35 -9.14 -19.02 -1.82
CA ALA A 35 -10.54 -18.62 -1.81
C ALA A 35 -11.45 -19.81 -2.20
N GLY A 36 -12.58 -19.94 -1.52
CA GLY A 36 -13.56 -21.01 -1.81
C GLY A 36 -13.21 -22.40 -1.29
N GLU A 37 -11.97 -22.66 -0.86
CA GLU A 37 -11.56 -23.94 -0.27
C GLU A 37 -11.45 -23.86 1.27
N PRO A 38 -12.38 -24.48 2.04
CA PRO A 38 -12.39 -24.38 3.51
C PRO A 38 -11.08 -24.83 4.17
N ARG A 39 -10.39 -25.82 3.58
CA ARG A 39 -9.11 -26.36 4.07
C ARG A 39 -7.96 -25.35 3.92
N LEU A 40 -8.01 -24.47 2.91
CA LEU A 40 -6.97 -23.49 2.63
C LEU A 40 -7.25 -22.11 3.23
N ARG A 41 -8.50 -21.82 3.66
CA ARG A 41 -8.88 -20.53 4.26
C ARG A 41 -7.97 -20.09 5.41
N LYS A 42 -7.59 -21.01 6.30
CA LYS A 42 -6.67 -20.70 7.41
C LYS A 42 -5.31 -20.23 6.90
N LYS A 43 -4.79 -20.89 5.86
CA LYS A 43 -3.52 -20.52 5.22
C LYS A 43 -3.62 -19.14 4.58
N GLY A 44 -4.67 -18.88 3.81
CA GLY A 44 -4.90 -17.56 3.18
C GLY A 44 -5.02 -16.42 4.20
N LEU A 45 -5.68 -16.66 5.35
CA LEU A 45 -5.77 -15.68 6.42
C LEU A 45 -4.40 -15.42 7.09
N LEU A 46 -3.62 -16.47 7.33
CA LEU A 46 -2.27 -16.34 7.88
C LEU A 46 -1.33 -15.56 6.95
N LEU A 47 -1.41 -15.81 5.64
CA LEU A 47 -0.63 -15.06 4.65
C LEU A 47 -1.06 -13.59 4.62
N SER A 48 -2.36 -13.32 4.63
CA SER A 48 -2.89 -11.95 4.66
C SER A 48 -2.48 -11.19 5.93
N LEU A 49 -2.48 -11.87 7.08
CA LEU A 49 -2.01 -11.29 8.33
C LEU A 49 -0.49 -11.05 8.31
N ALA A 50 0.29 -11.97 7.73
CA ALA A 50 1.73 -11.76 7.54
C ALA A 50 2.00 -10.51 6.69
N TYR A 51 1.25 -10.29 5.60
CA TYR A 51 1.30 -9.06 4.83
C TYR A 51 0.98 -7.83 5.68
N ALA A 52 -0.16 -7.83 6.39
CA ALA A 52 -0.60 -6.70 7.19
C ALA A 52 0.40 -6.35 8.31
N LEU A 53 1.00 -7.36 8.95
CA LEU A 53 2.01 -7.18 9.99
C LEU A 53 3.35 -6.67 9.44
N GLY A 54 3.79 -7.15 8.28
CA GLY A 54 4.98 -6.60 7.62
C GLY A 54 4.81 -5.12 7.29
N HIS A 55 3.64 -4.75 6.79
CA HIS A 55 3.29 -3.36 6.50
C HIS A 55 3.22 -2.50 7.76
N ALA A 56 2.51 -2.97 8.78
CA ALA A 56 2.40 -2.32 10.08
C ALA A 56 3.77 -2.10 10.75
N LEU A 57 4.70 -3.06 10.61
CA LEU A 57 6.06 -2.93 11.15
C LEU A 57 6.79 -1.74 10.54
N VAL A 58 6.79 -1.63 9.21
CA VAL A 58 7.47 -0.52 8.52
C VAL A 58 6.83 0.82 8.87
N ILE A 59 5.50 0.89 8.89
CA ILE A 59 4.77 2.10 9.36
C ILE A 59 5.20 2.49 10.77
N THR A 60 5.27 1.51 11.68
CA THR A 60 5.64 1.76 13.08
C THR A 60 7.07 2.29 13.17
N ILE A 61 8.01 1.68 12.45
CA ILE A 61 9.41 2.12 12.44
C ILE A 61 9.52 3.55 11.87
N LEU A 62 8.95 3.79 10.69
CA LEU A 62 8.97 5.10 10.05
C LEU A 62 8.25 6.16 10.88
N GLY A 63 7.16 5.80 11.55
CA GLY A 63 6.40 6.71 12.41
C GLY A 63 7.09 7.05 13.70
N LEU A 64 7.71 6.08 14.36
CA LEU A 64 8.55 6.38 15.52
C LEU A 64 9.76 7.24 15.13
N ALA A 65 10.36 7.00 13.95
CA ALA A 65 11.41 7.85 13.41
C ALA A 65 10.89 9.27 13.15
N ALA A 66 9.76 9.43 12.45
CA ALA A 66 9.15 10.74 12.21
C ALA A 66 8.86 11.50 13.51
N ILE A 67 8.27 10.84 14.50
CA ILE A 67 7.98 11.44 15.82
C ILE A 67 9.25 11.86 16.55
N SER A 68 10.33 11.09 16.42
CA SER A 68 11.59 11.36 17.13
C SER A 68 12.44 12.42 16.44
N PHE A 69 12.39 12.51 15.11
CA PHE A 69 13.26 13.35 14.29
C PHE A 69 12.55 14.51 13.59
N ALA A 70 11.24 14.70 13.77
CA ALA A 70 10.48 15.77 13.10
C ALA A 70 11.09 17.17 13.31
N ALA A 71 11.61 17.46 14.50
CA ALA A 71 12.23 18.76 14.82
C ALA A 71 13.65 18.94 14.22
N LEU A 72 14.23 17.87 13.66
CA LEU A 72 15.60 17.84 13.14
C LEU A 72 15.66 17.85 11.61
N LEU A 73 14.51 17.77 10.93
CA LEU A 73 14.46 17.79 9.46
C LEU A 73 14.78 19.21 8.95
N PRO A 74 15.86 19.39 8.19
CA PRO A 74 16.14 20.67 7.55
C PRO A 74 15.09 20.99 6.48
N ALA A 75 14.76 22.26 6.29
CA ALA A 75 13.72 22.71 5.33
C ALA A 75 13.97 22.25 3.88
N TRP A 76 15.21 21.97 3.48
CA TRP A 76 15.49 21.46 2.13
C TRP A 76 14.97 20.03 1.90
N ILE A 77 14.73 19.26 2.98
CA ILE A 77 14.16 17.92 2.88
C ILE A 77 12.74 17.99 2.34
N ASP A 78 11.95 19.00 2.70
CA ASP A 78 10.58 19.14 2.23
C ASP A 78 10.55 19.26 0.70
N THR A 79 11.38 20.13 0.13
CA THR A 79 11.49 20.31 -1.34
C THR A 79 11.99 19.05 -2.06
N VAL A 80 12.93 18.31 -1.45
CA VAL A 80 13.42 17.05 -2.04
C VAL A 80 12.33 15.98 -1.98
N MET A 81 11.65 15.85 -0.84
CA MET A 81 10.57 14.89 -0.65
C MET A 81 9.40 15.18 -1.57
N GLU A 82 9.01 16.44 -1.76
CA GLU A 82 7.99 16.82 -2.74
C GLU A 82 8.35 16.35 -4.15
N ARG A 83 9.58 16.57 -4.61
CA ARG A 83 10.01 16.12 -5.94
C ARG A 83 10.05 14.60 -6.06
N VAL A 84 10.53 13.90 -5.03
CA VAL A 84 10.58 12.43 -5.00
C VAL A 84 9.17 11.86 -5.00
N VAL A 85 8.29 12.35 -4.13
CA VAL A 85 6.87 11.96 -4.07
C VAL A 85 6.20 12.26 -5.41
N GLY A 86 6.39 13.46 -5.95
CA GLY A 86 5.83 13.87 -7.24
C GLY A 86 6.25 12.94 -8.39
N LEU A 87 7.55 12.63 -8.48
CA LEU A 87 8.08 11.69 -9.46
C LEU A 87 7.46 10.29 -9.30
N THR A 88 7.39 9.79 -8.06
CA THR A 88 6.80 8.46 -7.80
C THR A 88 5.33 8.42 -8.19
N LEU A 89 4.55 9.46 -7.89
CA LEU A 89 3.15 9.57 -8.28
C LEU A 89 2.96 9.63 -9.79
N VAL A 90 3.83 10.33 -10.53
CA VAL A 90 3.78 10.33 -12.00
C VAL A 90 4.06 8.94 -12.56
N VAL A 91 5.16 8.30 -12.12
CA VAL A 91 5.55 6.96 -12.60
C VAL A 91 4.46 5.93 -12.30
N LEU A 92 3.96 5.91 -11.06
CA LEU A 92 2.92 4.99 -10.61
C LEU A 92 1.55 5.30 -11.26
N GLY A 93 1.27 6.56 -11.57
CA GLY A 93 0.07 6.99 -12.29
C GLY A 93 0.07 6.52 -13.75
N LEU A 94 1.18 6.73 -14.47
CA LEU A 94 1.35 6.24 -15.84
C LEU A 94 1.27 4.72 -15.90
N TYR A 95 1.91 4.03 -14.96
CA TYR A 95 1.85 2.58 -14.86
C TYR A 95 0.41 2.08 -14.68
N LEU A 96 -0.34 2.67 -13.74
CA LEU A 96 -1.71 2.27 -13.43
C LEU A 96 -2.67 2.53 -14.60
N LEU A 97 -2.51 3.67 -15.28
CA LEU A 97 -3.30 3.94 -16.49
C LEU A 97 -2.98 2.91 -17.58
N ASN A 98 -1.70 2.57 -17.80
CA ASN A 98 -1.33 1.54 -18.77
C ASN A 98 -1.96 0.17 -18.44
N THR A 99 -2.03 -0.22 -17.16
CA THR A 99 -2.70 -1.46 -16.76
C THR A 99 -4.21 -1.40 -16.96
N VAL A 100 -4.85 -0.26 -16.68
CA VAL A 100 -6.29 -0.05 -16.92
C VAL A 100 -6.60 -0.09 -18.42
N PHE A 101 -5.83 0.59 -19.26
CA PHE A 101 -5.98 0.53 -20.72
C PHE A 101 -5.78 -0.88 -21.27
N GLY A 102 -4.81 -1.63 -20.74
CA GLY A 102 -4.63 -3.04 -21.07
C GLY A 102 -5.84 -3.91 -20.68
N ALA A 103 -6.40 -3.68 -19.50
CA ALA A 103 -7.58 -4.39 -18.98
C ALA A 103 -8.89 -4.06 -19.74
N ILE A 104 -8.98 -2.87 -20.35
CA ILE A 104 -10.07 -2.50 -21.26
C ILE A 104 -9.92 -3.24 -22.59
N LYS A 105 -8.70 -3.30 -23.16
CA LYS A 105 -8.43 -3.94 -24.46
C LYS A 105 -8.54 -5.46 -24.43
N ASN A 106 -8.12 -6.09 -23.34
CA ASN A 106 -8.07 -7.55 -23.21
C ASN A 106 -8.99 -8.01 -22.07
N ALA A 107 -10.29 -8.10 -22.35
CA ALA A 107 -11.30 -8.43 -21.33
C ALA A 107 -11.20 -9.88 -20.81
N ASP A 108 -10.69 -10.76 -21.66
CA ASP A 108 -10.74 -12.22 -21.53
C ASP A 108 -9.49 -12.82 -20.87
N THR A 109 -8.44 -12.01 -20.62
CA THR A 109 -7.18 -12.44 -19.95
C THR A 109 -6.86 -11.66 -18.68
N PHE A 110 -7.81 -10.88 -18.17
CA PHE A 110 -7.58 -10.00 -17.03
C PHE A 110 -7.25 -10.80 -15.75
N LYS A 111 -6.00 -10.68 -15.28
CA LYS A 111 -5.56 -11.11 -13.95
C LYS A 111 -5.30 -9.86 -13.10
N PHE A 112 -5.87 -9.80 -11.89
CA PHE A 112 -5.48 -8.77 -10.93
C PHE A 112 -3.99 -8.92 -10.62
N LYS A 113 -3.25 -7.83 -10.71
CA LYS A 113 -1.89 -7.74 -10.20
C LYS A 113 -1.82 -6.54 -9.28
N SER A 114 -1.33 -6.71 -8.06
CA SER A 114 -1.01 -5.56 -7.21
C SER A 114 0.12 -4.75 -7.87
N ARG A 115 0.15 -3.42 -7.63
CA ARG A 115 1.23 -2.54 -8.11
C ARG A 115 2.60 -3.01 -7.65
N TRP A 116 2.66 -3.65 -6.47
CA TRP A 116 3.90 -4.20 -5.94
C TRP A 116 4.31 -5.52 -6.61
N THR A 117 3.36 -6.40 -6.92
CA THR A 117 3.62 -7.64 -7.69
C THR A 117 4.13 -7.29 -9.09
N ALA A 118 3.55 -6.25 -9.70
CA ALA A 118 4.00 -5.68 -10.95
C ALA A 118 5.42 -5.09 -10.88
N PHE A 119 5.68 -4.20 -9.91
CA PHE A 119 6.99 -3.62 -9.70
C PHE A 119 8.05 -4.68 -9.41
N TYR A 120 7.74 -5.66 -8.56
CA TYR A 120 8.59 -6.81 -8.28
C TYR A 120 8.88 -7.64 -9.53
N SER A 121 7.86 -7.92 -10.36
CA SER A 121 8.06 -8.64 -11.62
C SER A 121 8.97 -7.86 -12.58
N TRP A 122 8.80 -6.54 -12.68
CA TRP A 122 9.65 -5.68 -13.48
C TRP A 122 11.10 -5.64 -12.95
N LEU A 123 11.29 -5.51 -11.63
CA LEU A 123 12.61 -5.55 -10.99
C LEU A 123 13.31 -6.89 -11.24
N ARG A 124 12.58 -8.00 -11.08
CA ARG A 124 13.08 -9.36 -11.33
C ARG A 124 13.51 -9.53 -12.78
N GLU A 125 12.72 -9.05 -13.74
CA GLU A 125 13.05 -9.07 -15.16
C GLU A 125 14.24 -8.18 -15.51
N ALA A 126 14.31 -6.98 -14.95
CA ALA A 126 15.44 -6.06 -15.12
C ALA A 126 16.73 -6.66 -14.56
N PHE A 127 16.66 -7.24 -13.35
CA PHE A 127 17.79 -7.90 -12.71
C PHE A 127 18.25 -9.14 -13.49
N ALA A 128 17.32 -9.95 -13.99
CA ALA A 128 17.61 -11.12 -14.82
C ALA A 128 18.29 -10.72 -16.15
N LYS A 129 17.84 -9.63 -16.78
CA LYS A 129 18.49 -9.07 -17.98
C LYS A 129 19.91 -8.57 -17.69
N LEU A 130 20.13 -7.95 -16.53
CA LEU A 130 21.44 -7.45 -16.11
C LEU A 130 22.41 -8.58 -15.70
N THR A 131 21.93 -9.61 -15.01
CA THR A 131 22.75 -10.75 -14.53
C THR A 131 22.88 -11.88 -15.55
N LYS A 132 22.15 -11.83 -16.68
CA LYS A 132 22.03 -12.91 -17.68
C LYS A 132 21.60 -14.26 -17.08
N GLN A 133 21.01 -14.25 -15.89
CA GLN A 133 20.60 -15.45 -15.19
C GLN A 133 19.13 -15.76 -15.54
N SER A 134 18.87 -16.95 -16.07
CA SER A 134 17.50 -17.39 -16.35
C SER A 134 16.78 -17.62 -15.03
N VAL A 135 15.78 -16.80 -14.75
CA VAL A 135 14.97 -16.95 -13.56
C VAL A 135 13.84 -17.94 -13.86
N SER A 136 13.73 -19.02 -13.07
CA SER A 136 12.72 -20.07 -13.29
C SER A 136 11.31 -19.48 -13.34
N ALA A 137 10.53 -19.95 -14.33
CA ALA A 137 9.16 -19.52 -14.61
C ALA A 137 8.14 -20.08 -13.62
N GLU A 138 8.57 -20.93 -12.68
CA GLU A 138 7.71 -21.46 -11.63
C GLU A 138 7.23 -20.31 -10.73
N GLU A 139 5.90 -20.15 -10.63
CA GLU A 139 5.33 -19.11 -9.76
C GLU A 139 5.74 -19.41 -8.31
N PRO A 140 6.38 -18.46 -7.61
CA PRO A 140 6.87 -18.71 -6.27
C PRO A 140 5.69 -19.03 -5.36
N VAL A 141 5.76 -20.17 -4.66
CA VAL A 141 4.80 -20.48 -3.59
C VAL A 141 4.89 -19.35 -2.55
N LEU A 142 3.81 -18.59 -2.38
CA LEU A 142 3.71 -17.54 -1.38
C LEU A 142 3.90 -18.15 0.02
N THR A 143 5.09 -17.97 0.58
CA THR A 143 5.42 -18.30 1.97
C THR A 143 5.03 -17.13 2.87
N ALA A 144 4.76 -17.40 4.16
CA ALA A 144 4.47 -16.33 5.12
C ALA A 144 5.59 -15.29 5.19
N GLN A 145 6.85 -15.72 5.07
CA GLN A 145 8.02 -14.82 5.02
C GLN A 145 8.02 -13.94 3.77
N GLY A 146 7.76 -14.52 2.59
CA GLY A 146 7.67 -13.75 1.35
C GLY A 146 6.53 -12.74 1.37
N THR A 147 5.35 -13.16 1.87
CA THR A 147 4.18 -12.28 2.01
C THR A 147 4.41 -11.17 3.05
N PHE A 148 5.08 -11.46 4.16
CA PHE A 148 5.51 -10.45 5.12
C PHE A 148 6.48 -9.43 4.49
N ALA A 149 7.45 -9.89 3.71
CA ALA A 149 8.37 -9.00 2.99
C ALA A 149 7.65 -8.11 1.97
N ILE A 150 6.66 -8.64 1.25
CA ILE A 150 5.79 -7.83 0.39
C ILE A 150 5.07 -6.75 1.20
N GLY A 151 4.54 -7.09 2.38
CA GLY A 151 3.93 -6.13 3.29
C GLY A 151 4.89 -5.02 3.74
N MET A 152 6.11 -5.38 4.14
CA MET A 152 7.15 -4.42 4.52
C MET A 152 7.43 -3.45 3.37
N LEU A 153 7.67 -3.99 2.17
CA LEU A 153 7.98 -3.18 1.01
C LEU A 153 6.82 -2.23 0.64
N HIS A 154 5.59 -2.68 0.78
CA HIS A 154 4.41 -1.84 0.62
C HIS A 154 4.40 -0.66 1.61
N GLY A 155 4.91 -0.86 2.83
CA GLY A 155 5.00 0.18 3.88
C GLY A 155 6.00 1.29 3.62
N ILE A 156 6.87 1.13 2.61
CA ILE A 156 7.87 2.15 2.24
C ILE A 156 7.28 3.21 1.30
N GLY A 157 6.04 3.01 0.82
CA GLY A 157 5.39 3.90 -0.15
C GLY A 157 5.27 5.36 0.28
N ALA A 158 5.29 6.26 -0.71
CA ALA A 158 5.17 7.70 -0.51
C ALA A 158 3.90 8.12 0.25
N GLU A 159 2.76 7.47 -0.02
CA GLU A 159 1.49 7.72 0.70
C GLU A 159 1.60 7.36 2.19
N THR A 160 2.26 6.25 2.50
CA THR A 160 2.49 5.85 3.90
C THR A 160 3.37 6.85 4.63
N ALA A 161 4.46 7.31 3.99
CA ALA A 161 5.36 8.29 4.57
C ALA A 161 4.64 9.62 4.87
N THR A 162 3.81 10.13 3.94
CA THR A 162 3.09 11.39 4.15
C THR A 162 2.02 11.29 5.23
N GLN A 163 1.29 10.18 5.33
CA GLN A 163 0.30 9.97 6.40
C GLN A 163 0.95 9.86 7.78
N VAL A 164 2.08 9.17 7.86
CA VAL A 164 2.87 9.05 9.09
C VAL A 164 3.40 10.41 9.54
N LEU A 165 3.89 11.24 8.62
CA LEU A 165 4.32 12.61 8.91
C LEU A 165 3.16 13.48 9.39
N LEU A 166 1.97 13.38 8.77
CA LEU A 166 0.78 14.10 9.21
C LEU A 166 0.38 13.73 10.65
N ILE A 167 0.34 12.44 10.97
CA ILE A 167 0.02 11.95 12.32
C ILE A 167 1.06 12.44 13.33
N SER A 168 2.34 12.38 12.95
CA SER A 168 3.45 12.87 13.77
C SER A 168 3.32 14.38 14.05
N ALA A 169 3.01 15.18 13.03
CA ALA A 169 2.84 16.62 13.17
C ALA A 169 1.64 16.96 14.06
N VAL A 170 0.45 16.42 13.75
CA VAL A 170 -0.79 16.69 14.50
C VAL A 170 -0.67 16.20 15.94
N GLY A 171 -0.19 14.97 16.13
CA GLY A 171 -0.02 14.39 17.46
C GLY A 171 1.08 15.10 18.26
N GLY A 172 2.17 15.48 17.60
CA GLY A 172 3.33 16.14 18.20
C GLY A 172 3.01 17.52 18.76
N VAL A 173 2.11 18.28 18.11
CA VAL A 173 1.58 19.55 18.65
C VAL A 173 0.92 19.37 20.01
N ALA A 174 0.23 18.24 20.23
CA ALA A 174 -0.40 17.94 21.50
C ALA A 174 0.61 17.38 22.52
N SER A 175 1.30 16.28 22.18
CA SER A 175 2.43 15.71 22.93
C SER A 175 3.02 14.52 22.17
N GLN A 176 4.28 14.16 22.46
CA GLN A 176 4.89 12.94 21.90
C GLN A 176 4.08 11.68 22.22
N THR A 177 3.53 11.57 23.43
CA THR A 177 2.65 10.47 23.84
C THR A 177 1.37 10.42 22.99
N THR A 178 0.79 11.57 22.64
CA THR A 178 -0.38 11.64 21.75
C THR A 178 -0.01 11.18 20.34
N ALA A 179 1.13 11.59 19.80
CA ALA A 179 1.60 11.14 18.49
C ALA A 179 1.79 9.61 18.44
N ILE A 180 2.42 9.02 19.46
CA ILE A 180 2.61 7.57 19.56
C ILE A 180 1.26 6.86 19.67
N ALA A 181 0.34 7.37 20.50
CA ALA A 181 -0.99 6.79 20.65
C ALA A 181 -1.81 6.86 19.34
N MET A 182 -1.68 7.96 18.59
CA MET A 182 -2.29 8.08 17.26
C MET A 182 -1.65 7.10 16.25
N LEU A 183 -0.33 6.93 16.25
CA LEU A 183 0.35 5.95 15.40
C LEU A 183 -0.13 4.52 15.69
N VAL A 184 -0.29 4.16 16.96
CA VAL A 184 -0.85 2.85 17.36
C VAL A 184 -2.30 2.71 16.88
N ALA A 185 -3.14 3.72 17.08
CA ALA A 185 -4.53 3.71 16.60
C ALA A 185 -4.61 3.53 15.08
N PHE A 186 -3.75 4.23 14.33
CA PHE A 186 -3.64 4.09 12.89
C PHE A 186 -3.25 2.66 12.47
N VAL A 187 -2.22 2.09 13.09
CA VAL A 187 -1.78 0.71 12.81
C VAL A 187 -2.88 -0.30 13.13
N LEU A 188 -3.62 -0.12 14.22
CA LEU A 188 -4.75 -0.99 14.56
C LEU A 188 -5.87 -0.91 13.52
N GLY A 189 -6.22 0.29 13.06
CA GLY A 189 -7.21 0.48 11.99
C GLY A 189 -6.78 -0.19 10.69
N LEU A 190 -5.51 -0.08 10.35
CA LEU A 190 -4.92 -0.70 9.17
C LEU A 190 -4.95 -2.23 9.22
N VAL A 191 -4.53 -2.82 10.35
CA VAL A 191 -4.54 -4.28 10.50
C VAL A 191 -5.98 -4.79 10.51
N ALA A 192 -6.90 -4.07 11.15
CA ALA A 192 -8.31 -4.43 11.18
C ALA A 192 -8.96 -4.43 9.79
N SER A 193 -8.76 -3.37 9.00
CA SER A 193 -9.30 -3.26 7.64
C SER A 193 -8.70 -4.29 6.68
N ASN A 194 -7.37 -4.50 6.72
CA ASN A 194 -6.72 -5.56 5.93
C ASN A 194 -7.25 -6.95 6.28
N THR A 195 -7.44 -7.24 7.57
CA THR A 195 -7.98 -8.51 8.03
C THR A 195 -9.43 -8.69 7.56
N PHE A 196 -10.23 -7.63 7.61
CA PHE A 196 -11.60 -7.64 7.13
C PHE A 196 -11.69 -7.93 5.62
N ILE A 197 -10.86 -7.27 4.80
CA ILE A 197 -10.78 -7.52 3.36
C ILE A 197 -10.33 -8.95 3.07
N ALA A 198 -9.37 -9.48 3.83
CA ALA A 198 -8.94 -10.87 3.69
C ALA A 198 -10.08 -11.86 3.96
N ILE A 199 -10.87 -11.63 5.02
CA ILE A 199 -12.04 -12.47 5.36
C ILE A 199 -13.07 -12.45 4.22
N ILE A 200 -13.40 -11.28 3.69
CA ILE A 200 -14.33 -11.13 2.55
C ILE A 200 -13.78 -11.86 1.32
N SER A 201 -12.49 -11.69 1.03
CA SER A 201 -11.84 -12.29 -0.13
C SER A 201 -11.85 -13.83 -0.06
N LEU A 202 -11.57 -14.40 1.11
CA LEU A 202 -11.61 -15.85 1.36
C LEU A 202 -13.04 -16.43 1.38
N GLY A 203 -14.03 -15.59 1.64
CA GLY A 203 -15.46 -15.93 1.62
C GLY A 203 -16.02 -16.20 0.21
N GLY A 204 -15.27 -15.89 -0.85
CA GLY A 204 -15.69 -16.08 -2.24
C GLY A 204 -16.32 -14.84 -2.89
N PHE A 205 -16.51 -13.74 -2.14
CA PHE A 205 -16.90 -12.43 -2.67
C PHE A 205 -15.74 -11.70 -3.37
N GLY A 206 -14.51 -12.22 -3.26
CA GLY A 206 -13.27 -11.65 -3.81
C GLY A 206 -12.87 -12.13 -5.20
N THR A 207 -13.75 -12.75 -6.00
CA THR A 207 -13.37 -13.15 -7.36
C THR A 207 -13.08 -11.92 -8.22
N ALA A 208 -11.93 -11.93 -8.89
CA ALA A 208 -11.47 -10.87 -9.80
C ALA A 208 -12.58 -10.32 -10.72
N ALA A 209 -13.46 -11.18 -11.23
CA ALA A 209 -14.56 -10.77 -12.10
C ALA A 209 -15.48 -9.71 -11.49
N ASN A 210 -15.79 -9.80 -10.19
CA ASN A 210 -16.72 -8.89 -9.50
C ASN A 210 -16.07 -7.53 -9.19
N TRP A 211 -14.75 -7.48 -9.06
CA TRP A 211 -14.01 -6.27 -8.72
C TRP A 211 -13.52 -5.51 -9.95
N ARG A 212 -13.64 -6.08 -11.15
CA ARG A 212 -13.17 -5.47 -12.41
C ARG A 212 -13.76 -4.07 -12.66
N PRO A 213 -15.07 -3.80 -12.49
CA PRO A 213 -15.62 -2.45 -12.70
C PRO A 213 -15.03 -1.43 -11.72
N LEU A 214 -14.91 -1.81 -10.44
CA LEU A 214 -14.30 -1.00 -9.38
C LEU A 214 -12.81 -0.76 -9.64
N TYR A 215 -12.09 -1.75 -10.16
CA TYR A 215 -10.69 -1.62 -10.54
C TYR A 215 -10.49 -0.71 -11.76
N LEU A 216 -11.33 -0.82 -12.79
CA LEU A 216 -11.23 0.04 -13.97
C LEU A 216 -11.55 1.50 -13.62
N LEU A 217 -12.64 1.73 -12.87
CA LEU A 217 -13.04 3.06 -12.44
C LEU A 217 -12.05 3.63 -11.43
N GLY A 218 -11.80 2.90 -10.34
CA GLY A 218 -10.92 3.32 -9.27
C GLY A 218 -9.47 3.46 -9.71
N GLY A 219 -8.95 2.50 -10.49
CA GLY A 219 -7.61 2.57 -11.05
C GLY A 219 -7.45 3.70 -12.06
N GLY A 220 -8.46 3.96 -12.89
CA GLY A 220 -8.47 5.10 -13.81
C GLY A 220 -8.44 6.44 -13.07
N LEU A 221 -9.33 6.61 -12.08
CA LEU A 221 -9.41 7.81 -11.25
C LEU A 221 -8.13 8.03 -10.43
N ALA A 222 -7.63 6.98 -9.76
CA ALA A 222 -6.40 7.05 -8.99
C ALA A 222 -5.19 7.35 -9.88
N GLY A 223 -5.12 6.75 -11.08
CA GLY A 223 -4.06 7.01 -12.06
C GLY A 223 -4.06 8.48 -12.50
N ALA A 224 -5.22 9.01 -12.88
CA ALA A 224 -5.36 10.41 -13.29
C ALA A 224 -5.05 11.39 -12.15
N PHE A 225 -5.55 11.13 -10.94
CA PHE A 225 -5.26 11.92 -9.74
C PHE A 225 -3.77 11.91 -9.40
N SER A 226 -3.13 10.74 -9.49
CA SER A 226 -1.69 10.57 -9.26
C SER A 226 -0.86 11.35 -10.27
N LEU A 227 -1.26 11.40 -11.55
CA LEU A 227 -0.59 12.25 -12.54
C LEU A 227 -0.76 13.74 -12.24
N PHE A 228 -1.96 14.15 -11.83
CA PHE A 228 -2.25 15.54 -11.51
C PHE A 228 -1.41 16.02 -10.32
N VAL A 229 -1.53 15.34 -9.16
CA VAL A 229 -0.79 15.68 -7.94
C VAL A 229 0.71 15.50 -8.13
N GLY A 230 1.13 14.43 -8.81
CA GLY A 230 2.54 14.20 -9.10
C GLY A 230 3.12 15.29 -9.98
N GLY A 231 2.36 15.76 -10.97
CA GLY A 231 2.73 16.86 -11.85
C GLY A 231 2.86 18.19 -11.10
N THR A 232 1.92 18.52 -10.21
CA THR A 232 2.00 19.77 -9.42
C THR A 232 3.23 19.77 -8.51
N PHE A 233 3.54 18.64 -7.87
CA PHE A 233 4.72 18.48 -7.02
C PHE A 233 6.04 18.62 -7.82
N LEU A 234 6.10 18.05 -9.03
CA LEU A 234 7.29 18.17 -9.90
C LEU A 234 7.50 19.58 -10.44
N LEU A 235 6.41 20.29 -10.74
CA LEU A 235 6.45 21.64 -11.29
C LEU A 235 6.67 22.72 -10.21
N GLY A 236 6.67 22.35 -8.93
CA GLY A 236 6.74 23.31 -7.82
C GLY A 236 5.53 24.24 -7.80
N ALA A 237 4.36 23.76 -8.25
CA ALA A 237 3.12 24.54 -8.28
C ALA A 237 2.34 24.44 -6.96
N VAL A 238 3.01 24.07 -5.87
CA VAL A 238 2.45 23.78 -4.55
C VAL A 238 3.07 24.76 -3.56
N ASP A 239 2.92 26.05 -3.84
CA ASP A 239 3.28 27.15 -2.94
C ASP A 239 2.00 27.82 -2.41
#